data_AF-A0A7C3YWH0-F1
#
_entry.id   AF-A0A7C3YWH0-F1
#
_cell.length_a   1.000
_cell.length_b   1.000
_cell.length_c   1.000
_cell.angle_alpha   90.00
_cell.angle_beta   90.00
_cell.angle_gamma   90.00
#
_symmetry.space_group_name_H-M   'P 1'
#
loop_
_entity.id
_entity.type
_entity.pdbx_description
1 polymer ?
#
loop_
_entity_poly.entity_id
_entity_poly.type
_entity_poly.pdbx_seq_one_letter_code
_entity_poly.pdbx_strand_id
1 'polypeptide(L)'
;MNNAEIIAKIENLKKRINRYILFKKTSISVFFGAGLAVIFVIVSRFIFIPVSTIPILMTIISISAVIGIIMGFYARFSLIETAIFADNKLKLNDRIVSAVEIINGNARISALAELQLEDTLKYIRSLDPKSLYPYSIPIFAKLLPFVIIPIFLAYLIPIQYGDPKGVRDIIRQVGVNIESSANEIGKDGLSKDTKKLIDNAIKVGHDLQTKTPTKKEALKNISQISNQIDAVKMINRLSESLKGEITPEKKKLLSDLLDILMDKIADIPEMDYLSQKIAEAKQTDLSEESIRELIKALETRGISTVDMNAIQKLSDQLAKGKQDLAQGTLTAFRTSSVEGKGEVESLKGIPGVGDGTPGSESSNEKEKSSDNLIRRDGYEAELNGKISPKGAITKTETEVEPEKSVSVVPYENLYMKYRTSADETIAKTTIPITYREKVKSYFDAIKPKETR
;
A
#
# COMPACT_ATOMS: atom_id res chain seq x y z
N MET A 1 -46.69 18.13 -32.65
CA MET A 1 -46.65 18.08 -31.16
C MET A 1 -46.73 16.65 -30.63
N ASN A 2 -47.62 15.81 -31.17
CA ASN A 2 -47.89 14.44 -30.70
C ASN A 2 -46.68 13.50 -30.64
N ASN A 3 -45.81 13.52 -31.66
CA ASN A 3 -44.65 12.61 -31.74
C ASN A 3 -43.60 12.90 -30.66
N ALA A 4 -43.37 14.17 -30.34
CA ALA A 4 -42.40 14.59 -29.33
C ALA A 4 -42.82 14.15 -27.92
N GLU A 5 -44.13 14.15 -27.64
CA GLU A 5 -44.69 13.69 -26.36
C GLU A 5 -44.47 12.18 -26.14
N ILE A 6 -44.72 11.38 -27.19
CA ILE A 6 -44.46 9.93 -27.20
C ILE A 6 -42.99 9.64 -26.88
N ILE A 7 -42.08 10.23 -27.64
CA ILE A 7 -40.64 10.01 -27.45
C ILE A 7 -40.17 10.50 -26.09
N ALA A 8 -40.64 11.66 -25.61
CA ALA A 8 -40.24 12.19 -24.31
C ALA A 8 -40.65 11.26 -23.15
N LYS A 9 -41.85 10.68 -23.19
CA LYS A 9 -42.32 9.74 -22.16
C LYS A 9 -41.53 8.44 -22.15
N ILE A 10 -41.25 7.87 -23.33
CA ILE A 10 -40.44 6.66 -23.46
C ILE A 10 -38.97 6.92 -23.09
N GLU A 11 -38.41 8.08 -23.44
CA GLU A 11 -37.05 8.46 -23.05
C GLU A 11 -36.93 8.66 -21.53
N ASN A 12 -37.97 9.19 -20.87
CA ASN A 12 -38.01 9.28 -19.41
C ASN A 12 -38.03 7.89 -18.74
N LEU A 13 -38.79 6.94 -19.29
CA LEU A 13 -38.78 5.55 -18.84
C LEU A 13 -37.40 4.90 -19.07
N LYS A 14 -36.81 5.07 -20.25
CA LYS A 14 -35.48 4.59 -20.60
C LYS A 14 -34.41 5.11 -19.64
N LYS A 15 -34.38 6.43 -19.38
CA LYS A 15 -33.46 7.04 -18.40
C LYS A 15 -33.63 6.43 -17.00
N ARG A 16 -34.86 6.09 -16.60
CA ARG A 16 -35.12 5.46 -15.30
C ARG A 16 -34.58 4.03 -15.25
N ILE A 17 -34.90 3.21 -16.26
CA ILE A 17 -34.43 1.82 -16.40
C ILE A 17 -32.90 1.79 -16.46
N ASN A 18 -32.28 2.61 -17.31
CA ASN A 18 -30.82 2.63 -17.47
C ASN A 18 -30.08 3.10 -16.22
N ARG A 19 -30.63 4.07 -15.46
CA ARG A 19 -30.08 4.45 -14.15
C ARG A 19 -30.14 3.29 -13.16
N TYR A 20 -31.22 2.53 -13.14
CA TYR A 20 -31.32 1.35 -12.29
C TYR A 20 -30.33 0.26 -12.69
N ILE A 21 -30.23 -0.05 -13.98
CA ILE A 21 -29.32 -1.07 -14.49
C ILE A 21 -27.88 -0.71 -14.17
N LEU A 22 -27.50 0.55 -14.37
CA LEU A 22 -26.19 1.06 -13.98
C LEU A 22 -25.95 0.83 -12.49
N PHE A 23 -26.86 1.27 -11.63
CA PHE A 23 -26.74 1.09 -10.19
C PHE A 23 -26.64 -0.40 -9.79
N LYS A 24 -27.45 -1.27 -10.40
CA LYS A 24 -27.44 -2.72 -10.16
C LYS A 24 -26.10 -3.35 -10.55
N LYS A 25 -25.56 -3.03 -11.74
CA LYS A 25 -24.30 -3.57 -12.25
C LYS A 25 -23.10 -3.05 -11.45
N THR A 26 -23.07 -1.77 -11.11
CA THR A 26 -22.07 -1.19 -10.21
C THR A 26 -22.10 -1.86 -8.83
N SER A 27 -23.29 -2.07 -8.26
CA SER A 27 -23.43 -2.73 -6.95
C SER A 27 -22.91 -4.17 -6.93
N ILE A 28 -23.17 -4.94 -7.99
CA ILE A 28 -22.65 -6.32 -8.12
C ILE A 28 -21.13 -6.30 -8.16
N SER A 29 -20.54 -5.45 -9.00
CA SER A 29 -19.09 -5.40 -9.18
C SER A 29 -18.38 -4.96 -7.91
N VAL A 30 -18.87 -3.91 -7.24
CA VAL A 30 -18.31 -3.42 -5.97
C VAL A 30 -18.44 -4.45 -4.86
N PHE A 31 -19.53 -5.23 -4.81
CA PHE A 31 -19.68 -6.31 -3.84
C PHE A 31 -18.58 -7.38 -3.98
N PHE A 32 -18.32 -7.85 -5.19
CA PHE A 32 -17.24 -8.83 -5.43
C PHE A 32 -15.84 -8.21 -5.22
N GLY A 33 -15.65 -6.95 -5.61
CA GLY A 33 -14.41 -6.21 -5.33
C GLY A 33 -14.13 -6.07 -3.83
N ALA A 34 -15.16 -5.77 -3.03
CA ALA A 34 -15.07 -5.72 -1.58
C ALA A 34 -14.73 -7.12 -0.99
N GLY A 35 -15.27 -8.19 -1.55
CA GLY A 35 -14.90 -9.56 -1.16
C GLY A 35 -13.42 -9.88 -1.41
N LEU A 36 -12.89 -9.50 -2.57
CA LEU A 36 -11.45 -9.62 -2.87
C LEU A 36 -10.59 -8.77 -1.92
N ALA A 37 -11.07 -7.58 -1.58
CA ALA A 37 -10.43 -6.71 -0.59
C ALA A 37 -10.34 -7.35 0.81
N VAL A 38 -11.39 -8.03 1.28
CA VAL A 38 -11.35 -8.78 2.54
C VAL A 38 -10.23 -9.82 2.51
N ILE A 39 -10.16 -10.61 1.44
CA ILE A 39 -9.13 -11.64 1.26
C ILE A 39 -7.73 -11.00 1.28
N PHE A 40 -7.55 -9.88 0.57
CA PHE A 40 -6.29 -9.16 0.54
C PHE A 40 -5.84 -8.69 1.94
N VAL A 41 -6.75 -8.09 2.72
CA VAL A 41 -6.42 -7.62 4.08
C VAL A 41 -6.02 -8.80 4.98
N ILE A 42 -6.75 -9.92 4.91
CA ILE A 42 -6.42 -11.14 5.68
C ILE A 42 -5.03 -11.65 5.30
N VAL A 43 -4.74 -11.79 4.00
CA VAL A 43 -3.43 -12.26 3.51
C VAL A 43 -2.31 -11.30 3.92
N SER A 44 -2.57 -9.99 3.84
CA SER A 44 -1.63 -8.95 4.27
C SER A 44 -1.28 -9.04 5.76
N ARG A 45 -2.02 -9.83 6.55
CA ARG A 45 -1.75 -10.03 7.97
C ARG A 45 -0.73 -11.11 8.28
N PHE A 46 -0.59 -12.06 7.37
CA PHE A 46 0.31 -13.20 7.48
C PHE A 46 1.56 -13.04 6.62
N ILE A 47 1.50 -12.19 5.59
CA ILE A 47 2.60 -11.95 4.66
C ILE A 47 3.00 -10.48 4.74
N PHE A 48 4.30 -10.21 4.90
CA PHE A 48 4.82 -8.85 4.82
C PHE A 48 4.70 -8.34 3.39
N ILE A 49 3.85 -7.33 3.20
CA ILE A 49 3.73 -6.59 1.94
C ILE A 49 4.39 -5.22 2.16
N PRO A 50 5.44 -4.85 1.41
CA PRO A 50 6.24 -3.63 1.64
C PRO A 50 5.54 -2.33 1.23
N VAL A 51 4.22 -2.35 1.10
CA VAL A 51 3.38 -1.22 0.69
C VAL A 51 2.19 -1.08 1.63
N SER A 52 1.73 0.15 1.84
CA SER A 52 0.57 0.41 2.68
C SER A 52 -0.67 -0.31 2.14
N THR A 53 -1.45 -0.94 3.02
CA THR A 53 -2.62 -1.73 2.64
C THR A 53 -3.79 -0.86 2.16
N ILE A 54 -3.90 0.38 2.67
CA ILE A 54 -4.98 1.32 2.33
C ILE A 54 -5.02 1.73 0.85
N PRO A 55 -3.91 2.17 0.21
CA PRO A 55 -3.97 2.54 -1.21
C PRO A 55 -4.36 1.35 -2.10
N ILE A 56 -3.91 0.14 -1.77
CA ILE A 56 -4.28 -1.08 -2.53
C ILE A 56 -5.76 -1.40 -2.37
N LEU A 57 -6.30 -1.23 -1.17
CA LEU A 57 -7.73 -1.39 -0.94
C LEU A 57 -8.54 -0.40 -1.80
N MET A 58 -8.11 0.86 -1.84
CA MET A 58 -8.76 1.90 -2.67
C MET A 58 -8.66 1.60 -4.16
N THR A 59 -7.54 1.06 -4.66
CA THR A 59 -7.40 0.69 -6.06
C THR A 59 -8.30 -0.49 -6.42
N ILE A 60 -8.37 -1.54 -5.59
CA ILE A 60 -9.26 -2.69 -5.80
C ILE A 60 -10.72 -2.23 -5.89
N ILE A 61 -11.18 -1.40 -4.94
CA ILE A 61 -12.55 -0.90 -4.92
C ILE A 61 -12.81 0.00 -6.14
N SER A 62 -11.88 0.90 -6.48
CA SER A 62 -12.02 1.80 -7.63
C SER A 62 -12.10 1.04 -8.95
N ILE A 63 -11.23 0.06 -9.17
CA ILE A 63 -11.25 -0.80 -10.36
C ILE A 63 -12.57 -1.55 -10.44
N SER A 64 -13.05 -2.12 -9.33
CA SER A 64 -14.34 -2.82 -9.30
C SER A 64 -15.51 -1.90 -9.64
N ALA A 65 -15.50 -0.64 -9.18
CA ALA A 65 -16.52 0.33 -9.50
C ALA A 65 -16.50 0.69 -11.00
N VAL A 66 -15.31 0.91 -11.58
CA VAL A 66 -15.13 1.20 -13.01
C VAL A 66 -15.64 0.05 -13.87
N ILE A 67 -15.28 -1.20 -13.53
CA ILE A 67 -15.79 -2.40 -14.22
C ILE A 67 -17.32 -2.44 -14.17
N GLY A 68 -17.90 -2.19 -13.00
CA GLY A 68 -19.35 -2.18 -12.82
C GLY A 68 -20.05 -1.08 -13.64
N ILE A 69 -19.43 0.10 -13.74
CA ILE A 69 -19.90 1.20 -14.59
C ILE A 69 -19.86 0.76 -16.06
N ILE A 70 -18.73 0.22 -16.54
CA ILE A 70 -18.58 -0.27 -17.92
C ILE A 70 -19.65 -1.32 -18.23
N MET A 71 -19.81 -2.34 -17.38
CA MET A 71 -20.87 -3.35 -17.52
C MET A 71 -22.27 -2.72 -17.54
N GLY A 72 -22.50 -1.66 -16.74
CA GLY A 72 -23.74 -0.90 -16.72
C GLY A 72 -23.99 -0.10 -18.00
N PHE A 73 -22.94 0.42 -18.64
CA PHE A 73 -23.02 1.09 -19.94
C PHE A 73 -23.35 0.12 -21.08
N TYR A 74 -22.74 -1.07 -21.10
CA TYR A 74 -23.04 -2.11 -22.09
C TYR A 74 -24.43 -2.75 -21.91
N ALA A 75 -24.98 -2.74 -20.69
CA ALA A 75 -26.30 -3.30 -20.39
C ALA A 75 -27.46 -2.29 -20.57
N ARG A 76 -27.22 -1.11 -21.17
CA ARG A 76 -28.25 -0.07 -21.35
C ARG A 76 -29.30 -0.49 -22.37
N PHE A 77 -30.55 -0.22 -22.04
CA PHE A 77 -31.69 -0.40 -22.92
C PHE A 77 -31.71 0.65 -24.02
N SER A 78 -31.93 0.20 -25.24
CA SER A 78 -32.27 1.06 -26.37
C SER A 78 -33.69 1.63 -26.24
N LEU A 79 -34.03 2.62 -27.08
CA LEU A 79 -35.36 3.23 -27.09
C LEU A 79 -36.42 2.22 -27.52
N ILE A 80 -36.10 1.34 -28.49
CA ILE A 80 -36.97 0.25 -28.94
C ILE A 80 -37.16 -0.81 -27.84
N GLU A 81 -36.10 -1.22 -27.14
CA GLU A 81 -36.20 -2.18 -26.04
C GLU A 81 -37.05 -1.63 -24.88
N THR A 82 -36.97 -0.32 -24.65
CA THR A 82 -37.82 0.35 -23.66
C THR A 82 -39.29 0.35 -24.10
N ALA A 83 -39.57 0.57 -25.39
CA ALA A 83 -40.92 0.48 -25.95
C ALA A 83 -41.48 -0.94 -25.84
N ILE A 84 -40.69 -1.96 -26.21
CA ILE A 84 -41.03 -3.39 -26.07
C ILE A 84 -41.32 -3.73 -24.61
N PHE A 85 -40.48 -3.24 -23.69
CA PHE A 85 -40.71 -3.44 -22.26
C PHE A 85 -42.02 -2.80 -21.78
N ALA A 86 -42.29 -1.56 -22.21
CA ALA A 86 -43.49 -0.85 -21.83
C ALA A 86 -44.77 -1.52 -22.38
N ASP A 87 -44.76 -1.91 -23.65
CA ASP A 87 -45.89 -2.59 -24.29
C ASP A 87 -46.21 -3.93 -23.64
N ASN A 88 -45.19 -4.75 -23.36
CA ASN A 88 -45.38 -6.02 -22.67
C ASN A 88 -45.92 -5.84 -21.25
N LYS A 89 -45.45 -4.81 -20.53
CA LYS A 89 -45.87 -4.55 -19.14
C LYS A 89 -47.29 -4.00 -19.06
N LEU A 90 -47.69 -3.17 -20.03
CA LEU A 90 -49.01 -2.53 -20.11
C LEU A 90 -50.01 -3.33 -20.97
N LYS A 91 -49.57 -4.41 -21.63
CA LYS A 91 -50.37 -5.27 -22.53
C LYS A 91 -51.02 -4.48 -23.68
N LEU A 92 -50.24 -3.63 -24.34
CA LEU A 92 -50.74 -2.71 -25.38
C LEU A 92 -50.65 -3.26 -26.81
N ASN A 93 -50.32 -4.54 -27.01
CA ASN A 93 -50.25 -5.20 -28.32
C ASN A 93 -49.43 -4.40 -29.36
N ASP A 94 -48.18 -4.10 -29.02
CA ASP A 94 -47.19 -3.41 -29.87
C ASP A 94 -47.51 -1.97 -30.29
N ARG A 95 -48.52 -1.33 -29.68
CA ARG A 95 -48.91 0.07 -29.99
C ARG A 95 -47.79 1.09 -29.74
N ILE A 96 -47.01 0.95 -28.65
CA ILE A 96 -45.88 1.85 -28.36
C ILE A 96 -44.70 1.51 -29.27
N VAL A 97 -44.40 0.24 -29.48
CA VAL A 97 -43.32 -0.23 -30.36
C VAL A 97 -43.51 0.31 -31.77
N SER A 98 -44.67 0.08 -32.38
CA SER A 98 -44.98 0.57 -33.72
C SER A 98 -44.98 2.10 -33.79
N ALA A 99 -45.51 2.80 -32.79
CA ALA A 99 -45.46 4.26 -32.75
C ALA A 99 -44.01 4.79 -32.74
N VAL A 100 -43.12 4.15 -31.98
CA VAL A 100 -41.70 4.51 -31.94
C VAL A 100 -41.00 4.20 -33.27
N GLU A 101 -41.32 3.08 -33.93
CA GLU A 101 -40.77 2.75 -35.24
C GLU A 101 -41.21 3.74 -36.33
N ILE A 102 -42.49 4.14 -36.31
CA ILE A 102 -43.04 5.18 -37.19
C ILE A 102 -42.33 6.51 -36.97
N ILE A 103 -42.13 6.94 -35.72
CA ILE A 103 -41.46 8.21 -35.40
C ILE A 103 -39.97 8.20 -35.76
N ASN A 104 -39.29 7.07 -35.60
CA ASN A 104 -37.87 6.93 -35.94
C ASN A 104 -37.61 6.75 -37.45
N GLY A 105 -38.66 6.79 -38.29
CA GLY A 105 -38.52 6.67 -39.74
C GLY A 105 -38.29 5.23 -40.23
N ASN A 106 -38.53 4.23 -39.38
CA ASN A 106 -38.39 2.81 -39.72
C ASN A 106 -39.66 2.21 -40.35
N ALA A 107 -40.74 2.99 -40.48
CA ALA A 107 -42.01 2.57 -41.08
C ALA A 107 -42.59 3.63 -42.04
N ARG A 108 -43.49 3.23 -42.94
CA ARG A 108 -44.11 4.10 -43.96
C ARG A 108 -45.10 5.08 -43.32
N ILE A 109 -44.93 6.37 -43.60
CA ILE A 109 -45.88 7.42 -43.23
C ILE A 109 -47.14 7.25 -44.08
N SER A 110 -48.29 7.07 -43.42
CA SER A 110 -49.61 6.95 -44.05
C SER A 110 -50.67 7.55 -43.15
N ALA A 111 -51.87 7.85 -43.67
CA ALA A 111 -52.99 8.30 -42.85
C ALA A 111 -53.33 7.31 -41.71
N LEU A 112 -53.09 6.01 -41.93
CA LEU A 112 -53.23 4.98 -40.91
C LEU A 112 -52.18 5.11 -39.79
N ALA A 113 -50.94 5.50 -40.15
CA ALA A 113 -49.88 5.74 -39.18
C ALA A 113 -50.20 6.93 -38.27
N GLU A 114 -50.84 7.99 -38.79
CA GLU A 114 -51.29 9.12 -37.97
C GLU A 114 -52.37 8.72 -36.96
N LEU A 115 -53.35 7.91 -37.38
CA LEU A 115 -54.37 7.36 -36.49
C LEU A 115 -53.77 6.45 -35.41
N GLN A 116 -52.76 5.65 -35.76
CA GLN A 116 -52.05 4.81 -34.80
C GLN A 116 -51.28 5.63 -33.76
N LEU A 117 -50.64 6.73 -34.16
CA LEU A 117 -49.96 7.64 -33.23
C LEU A 117 -50.94 8.33 -32.28
N GLU A 118 -52.10 8.74 -32.78
CA GLU A 118 -53.15 9.35 -31.95
C GLU A 118 -53.75 8.36 -30.94
N ASP A 119 -53.95 7.10 -31.35
CA ASP A 119 -54.38 6.04 -30.46
C ASP A 119 -53.33 5.73 -29.37
N THR A 120 -52.05 5.58 -29.74
CA THR A 120 -50.96 5.35 -28.79
C THR A 120 -50.80 6.49 -27.77
N LEU A 121 -51.05 7.74 -28.18
CA LEU A 121 -50.99 8.90 -27.28
C LEU A 121 -51.92 8.79 -26.07
N LYS A 122 -53.12 8.20 -26.25
CA LYS A 122 -54.09 8.03 -25.16
C LYS A 122 -53.51 7.18 -24.03
N TYR A 123 -52.79 6.12 -24.39
CA TYR A 123 -52.15 5.22 -23.43
C TYR A 123 -50.86 5.81 -22.85
N ILE A 124 -50.03 6.45 -23.67
CA ILE A 124 -48.76 7.06 -23.23
C ILE A 124 -48.95 8.20 -22.22
N ARG A 125 -50.03 8.97 -22.32
CA ARG A 125 -50.32 10.05 -21.35
C ARG A 125 -50.50 9.52 -19.93
N SER A 126 -51.15 8.36 -19.81
CA SER A 126 -51.35 7.64 -18.55
C SER A 126 -50.12 6.87 -18.06
N LEU A 127 -49.07 6.76 -18.88
CA LEU A 127 -47.86 6.02 -18.53
C LEU A 127 -47.08 6.77 -17.44
N ASP A 128 -46.99 6.14 -16.26
CA ASP A 128 -46.12 6.55 -15.16
C ASP A 128 -44.86 5.65 -15.09
N PRO A 129 -43.67 6.19 -15.42
CA PRO A 129 -42.42 5.45 -15.31
C PRO A 129 -42.11 4.92 -13.90
N LYS A 130 -42.61 5.59 -12.83
CA LYS A 130 -42.33 5.18 -11.45
C LYS A 130 -43.03 3.90 -11.08
N SER A 131 -44.31 3.78 -11.44
CA SER A 131 -45.11 2.57 -11.26
C SER A 131 -44.63 1.42 -12.12
N LEU A 132 -44.26 1.68 -13.38
CA LEU A 132 -43.86 0.63 -14.32
C LEU A 132 -42.52 -0.02 -13.96
N TYR A 133 -41.62 0.77 -13.39
CA TYR A 133 -40.29 0.32 -12.97
C TYR A 133 -39.92 0.90 -11.60
N PRO A 134 -40.39 0.31 -10.49
CA PRO A 134 -40.06 0.78 -9.15
C PRO A 134 -38.56 0.58 -8.87
N TYR A 135 -37.92 1.57 -8.23
CA TYR A 135 -36.54 1.43 -7.79
C TYR A 135 -36.51 0.53 -6.55
N SER A 136 -36.08 -0.71 -6.73
CA SER A 136 -35.78 -1.62 -5.62
C SER A 136 -34.28 -1.60 -5.34
N ILE A 137 -33.86 -1.51 -4.08
CA ILE A 137 -32.42 -1.61 -3.77
C ILE A 137 -31.96 -3.02 -4.19
N PRO A 138 -30.93 -3.17 -5.04
CA PRO A 138 -30.47 -4.47 -5.51
C PRO A 138 -29.92 -5.27 -4.33
N ILE A 139 -30.09 -6.59 -4.36
CA ILE A 139 -29.70 -7.49 -3.26
C ILE A 139 -28.24 -7.27 -2.86
N PHE A 140 -27.33 -7.17 -3.83
CA PHE A 140 -25.90 -6.94 -3.57
C PHE A 140 -25.58 -5.59 -2.93
N ALA A 141 -26.38 -4.54 -3.17
CA ALA A 141 -26.23 -3.29 -2.42
C ALA A 141 -26.71 -3.43 -0.98
N LYS A 142 -27.77 -4.21 -0.72
CA LYS A 142 -28.23 -4.53 0.64
C LYS A 142 -27.22 -5.40 1.40
N LEU A 143 -26.51 -6.28 0.69
CA LEU A 143 -25.50 -7.17 1.26
C LEU A 143 -24.13 -6.51 1.45
N LEU A 144 -23.87 -5.38 0.80
CA LEU A 144 -22.61 -4.63 0.89
C LEU A 144 -22.12 -4.40 2.33
N PRO A 145 -22.93 -3.94 3.30
CA PRO A 145 -22.47 -3.75 4.68
C PRO A 145 -21.92 -5.05 5.30
N PHE A 146 -22.47 -6.22 4.97
CA PHE A 146 -21.99 -7.50 5.49
C PHE A 146 -20.61 -7.92 4.95
N VAL A 147 -20.18 -7.36 3.81
CA VAL A 147 -18.82 -7.58 3.28
C VAL A 147 -17.84 -6.53 3.79
N ILE A 148 -18.32 -5.31 4.04
CA ILE A 148 -17.51 -4.22 4.59
C ILE A 148 -17.12 -4.50 6.04
N ILE A 149 -18.03 -5.02 6.87
CA ILE A 149 -17.76 -5.34 8.29
C ILE A 149 -16.53 -6.25 8.46
N PRO A 150 -16.38 -7.37 7.73
CA PRO A 150 -15.18 -8.21 7.74
C PRO A 150 -13.87 -7.48 7.42
N ILE A 151 -13.88 -6.46 6.56
CA ILE A 151 -12.69 -5.65 6.28
C ILE A 151 -12.22 -4.97 7.57
N PHE A 152 -13.14 -4.33 8.29
CA PHE A 152 -12.84 -3.69 9.57
C PHE A 152 -12.40 -4.71 10.62
N LEU A 153 -13.09 -5.86 10.73
CA LEU A 153 -12.69 -6.93 11.65
C LEU A 153 -11.31 -7.51 11.33
N ALA A 154 -10.95 -7.62 10.05
CA ALA A 154 -9.64 -8.12 9.65
C ALA A 154 -8.49 -7.19 10.09
N TYR A 155 -8.74 -5.87 10.20
CA TYR A 155 -7.77 -4.92 10.75
C TYR A 155 -7.52 -5.10 12.26
N LEU A 156 -8.44 -5.73 13.01
CA LEU A 156 -8.26 -6.01 14.45
C LEU A 156 -7.34 -7.22 14.71
N ILE A 157 -7.19 -8.12 13.75
CA ILE A 157 -6.27 -9.26 13.87
C ILE A 157 -4.86 -8.70 14.09
N PRO A 158 -4.00 -9.20 15.01
CA PRO A 158 -2.60 -8.75 15.21
C PRO A 158 -1.63 -9.21 14.10
N ILE A 159 -0.52 -8.48 13.83
CA ILE A 159 0.39 -8.77 12.70
C ILE A 159 1.08 -10.08 13.05
N GLN A 160 0.97 -11.09 12.18
CA GLN A 160 1.52 -12.42 12.47
C GLN A 160 2.84 -12.70 11.78
N TYR A 161 3.30 -11.83 10.89
CA TYR A 161 4.66 -11.93 10.35
C TYR A 161 5.67 -11.20 11.25
N GLY A 162 6.84 -11.80 11.45
CA GLY A 162 7.96 -11.16 12.14
C GLY A 162 8.60 -10.04 11.32
N ASP A 163 9.63 -9.39 11.87
CA ASP A 163 10.27 -8.25 11.21
C ASP A 163 10.82 -8.61 9.81
N PRO A 164 10.84 -7.66 8.85
CA PRO A 164 11.43 -7.87 7.53
C PRO A 164 12.90 -8.29 7.61
N LYS A 165 13.40 -9.02 6.60
CA LYS A 165 14.81 -9.48 6.56
C LYS A 165 15.80 -8.32 6.82
N GLY A 166 15.62 -7.18 6.14
CA GLY A 166 16.48 -6.01 6.33
C GLY A 166 16.48 -5.46 7.76
N VAL A 167 15.36 -5.56 8.50
CA VAL A 167 15.33 -5.17 9.92
C VAL A 167 16.07 -6.19 10.77
N ARG A 168 15.99 -7.49 10.46
CA ARG A 168 16.74 -8.54 11.16
C ARG A 168 18.24 -8.40 10.96
N ASP A 169 18.69 -8.03 9.77
CA ASP A 169 20.11 -7.80 9.48
C ASP A 169 20.65 -6.62 10.29
N ILE A 170 19.85 -5.56 10.45
CA ILE A 170 20.20 -4.43 11.32
C ILE A 170 20.25 -4.87 12.78
N ILE A 171 19.29 -5.66 13.26
CA ILE A 171 19.32 -6.22 14.63
C ILE A 171 20.59 -7.05 14.84
N ARG A 172 20.96 -7.90 13.87
CA ARG A 172 22.18 -8.71 13.92
C ARG A 172 23.43 -7.83 13.96
N GLN A 173 23.52 -6.81 13.10
CA GLN A 173 24.65 -5.88 13.07
C GLN A 173 24.79 -5.10 14.38
N VAL A 174 23.68 -4.63 14.95
CA VAL A 174 23.66 -3.98 16.27
C VAL A 174 24.15 -4.96 17.34
N GLY A 175 23.73 -6.23 17.28
CA GLY A 175 24.23 -7.29 18.15
C GLY A 175 25.76 -7.46 18.08
N VAL A 176 26.31 -7.55 16.86
CA VAL A 176 27.77 -7.66 16.62
C VAL A 176 28.52 -6.45 17.19
N ASN A 177 28.01 -5.23 16.94
CA ASN A 177 28.65 -4.00 17.40
C ASN A 177 28.68 -3.91 18.93
N ILE A 178 27.58 -4.29 19.60
CA ILE A 178 27.50 -4.32 21.07
C ILE A 178 28.47 -5.36 21.63
N GLU A 179 28.44 -6.59 21.10
CA GLU A 179 29.30 -7.68 21.58
C GLU A 179 30.80 -7.38 21.40
N SER A 180 31.19 -6.93 20.21
CA SER A 180 32.58 -6.55 19.91
C SER A 180 33.06 -5.43 20.84
N SER A 181 32.25 -4.38 20.99
CA SER A 181 32.61 -3.25 21.84
C SER A 181 32.71 -3.62 23.32
N ALA A 182 31.87 -4.54 23.79
CA ALA A 182 31.93 -5.05 25.16
C ALA A 182 33.16 -5.96 25.38
N ASN A 183 33.51 -6.79 24.40
CA ASN A 183 34.70 -7.65 24.46
C ASN A 183 36.03 -6.86 24.39
N GLU A 184 36.05 -5.73 23.69
CA GLU A 184 37.21 -4.83 23.66
C GLU A 184 37.47 -4.12 25.01
N ILE A 185 36.48 -4.09 25.91
CA ILE A 185 36.67 -3.54 27.25
C ILE A 185 37.42 -4.58 28.08
N GLY A 186 38.71 -4.35 28.30
CA GLY A 186 39.53 -5.17 29.19
C GLY A 186 38.88 -5.26 30.58
N LYS A 187 38.77 -6.49 31.11
CA LYS A 187 38.14 -6.74 32.42
C LYS A 187 39.06 -6.49 33.61
N ASP A 188 40.33 -6.23 33.36
CA ASP A 188 41.33 -6.01 34.40
C ASP A 188 41.11 -4.66 35.07
N GLY A 189 41.14 -4.64 36.41
CA GLY A 189 40.90 -3.43 37.20
C GLY A 189 39.45 -2.95 37.28
N LEU A 190 38.50 -3.63 36.62
CA LEU A 190 37.07 -3.29 36.71
C LEU A 190 36.42 -3.81 38.00
N SER A 191 35.46 -3.04 38.50
CA SER A 191 34.59 -3.45 39.61
C SER A 191 33.74 -4.67 39.25
N LYS A 192 33.25 -5.39 40.27
CA LYS A 192 32.36 -6.55 40.08
C LYS A 192 31.06 -6.17 39.35
N ASP A 193 30.52 -4.99 39.64
CA ASP A 193 29.28 -4.50 39.04
C ASP A 193 29.50 -4.13 37.56
N THR A 194 30.61 -3.46 37.23
CA THR A 194 30.96 -3.15 35.84
C THR A 194 31.20 -4.40 35.01
N LYS A 195 31.88 -5.41 35.57
CA LYS A 195 32.09 -6.71 34.91
C LYS A 195 30.76 -7.38 34.55
N LYS A 196 29.80 -7.40 35.47
CA LYS A 196 28.45 -7.93 35.21
C LYS A 196 27.71 -7.16 34.10
N LEU A 197 27.80 -5.83 34.09
CA LEU A 197 27.23 -5.00 33.03
C LEU A 197 27.80 -5.34 31.65
N ILE A 198 29.12 -5.54 31.57
CA ILE A 198 29.80 -5.98 30.34
C ILE A 198 29.36 -7.39 29.94
N ASP A 199 29.29 -8.33 30.88
CA ASP A 199 28.83 -9.71 30.61
C ASP A 199 27.38 -9.74 30.11
N ASN A 200 26.50 -8.93 30.69
CA ASN A 200 25.12 -8.76 30.23
C ASN A 200 25.06 -8.16 28.82
N ALA A 201 25.93 -7.19 28.51
CA ALA A 201 26.01 -6.60 27.18
C ALA A 201 26.54 -7.58 26.13
N ILE A 202 27.55 -8.39 26.45
CA ILE A 202 28.04 -9.50 25.61
C ILE A 202 26.89 -10.47 25.34
N LYS A 203 26.18 -10.89 26.40
CA LYS A 203 25.05 -11.82 26.28
C LYS A 203 23.93 -11.26 25.41
N VAL A 204 23.57 -9.98 25.59
CA VAL A 204 22.56 -9.32 24.74
C VAL A 204 23.06 -9.23 23.30
N GLY A 205 24.30 -8.80 23.06
CA GLY A 205 24.89 -8.74 21.72
C GLY A 205 24.85 -10.09 20.99
N HIS A 206 25.19 -11.17 21.69
CA HIS A 206 25.11 -12.54 21.18
C HIS A 206 23.66 -13.00 20.93
N ASP A 207 22.74 -12.73 21.86
CA ASP A 207 21.32 -13.08 21.74
C ASP A 207 20.65 -12.37 20.56
N LEU A 208 21.00 -11.11 20.29
CA LEU A 208 20.52 -10.35 19.13
C LEU A 208 20.94 -11.00 17.79
N GLN A 209 22.07 -11.69 17.76
CA GLN A 209 22.59 -12.35 16.55
C GLN A 209 21.98 -13.75 16.34
N THR A 210 21.76 -14.49 17.43
CA THR A 210 21.45 -15.93 17.39
C THR A 210 19.97 -16.23 17.58
N LYS A 211 19.27 -15.51 18.47
CA LYS A 211 17.86 -15.76 18.80
C LYS A 211 16.86 -15.02 17.91
N THR A 212 17.35 -14.15 17.03
CA THR A 212 16.54 -13.36 16.08
C THR A 212 15.31 -12.70 16.73
N PRO A 213 15.50 -11.91 17.81
CA PRO A 213 14.39 -11.25 18.50
C PRO A 213 13.70 -10.22 17.60
N THR A 214 12.46 -9.89 17.91
CA THR A 214 11.76 -8.78 17.26
C THR A 214 12.42 -7.44 17.59
N LYS A 215 12.24 -6.41 16.76
CA LYS A 215 12.75 -5.05 17.03
C LYS A 215 12.32 -4.55 18.41
N LYS A 216 11.08 -4.83 18.82
CA LYS A 216 10.55 -4.44 20.13
C LYS A 216 11.32 -5.12 21.26
N GLU A 217 11.59 -6.41 21.14
CA GLU A 217 12.38 -7.18 22.12
C GLU A 217 13.84 -6.73 22.13
N ALA A 218 14.45 -6.50 20.96
CA ALA A 218 15.82 -5.98 20.85
C ALA A 218 15.96 -4.62 21.55
N LEU A 219 15.04 -3.68 21.27
CA LEU A 219 15.01 -2.37 21.92
C LEU A 219 14.79 -2.48 23.43
N LYS A 220 13.93 -3.41 23.88
CA LYS A 220 13.71 -3.66 25.31
C LYS A 220 15.01 -4.11 25.99
N ASN A 221 15.68 -5.12 25.44
CA ASN A 221 16.91 -5.67 26.01
C ASN A 221 18.04 -4.63 26.06
N ILE A 222 18.24 -3.88 24.97
CA ILE A 222 19.23 -2.79 24.92
C ILE A 222 18.88 -1.67 25.92
N SER A 223 17.59 -1.37 26.07
CA SER A 223 17.13 -0.33 27.01
C SER A 223 17.32 -0.71 28.47
N GLN A 224 17.13 -1.98 28.83
CA GLN A 224 17.40 -2.45 30.19
C GLN A 224 18.86 -2.21 30.60
N ILE A 225 19.82 -2.57 29.74
CA ILE A 225 21.25 -2.34 30.01
C ILE A 225 21.57 -0.84 30.04
N SER A 226 21.05 -0.08 29.08
CA SER A 226 21.25 1.37 29.03
C SER A 226 20.72 2.07 30.29
N ASN A 227 19.59 1.64 30.84
CA ASN A 227 19.04 2.19 32.07
C ASN A 227 19.94 1.88 33.28
N GLN A 228 20.48 0.65 33.35
CA GLN A 228 21.45 0.29 34.39
C GLN A 228 22.72 1.15 34.30
N ILE A 229 23.22 1.40 33.09
CA ILE A 229 24.37 2.31 32.86
C ILE A 229 24.05 3.73 33.30
N ASP A 230 22.89 4.27 32.91
CA ASP A 230 22.50 5.62 33.27
C ASP A 230 22.39 5.81 34.79
N ALA A 231 21.87 4.80 35.50
CA ALA A 231 21.84 4.80 36.96
C ALA A 231 23.26 4.85 37.56
N VAL A 232 24.19 4.02 37.04
CA VAL A 232 25.59 4.02 37.49
C VAL A 232 26.29 5.35 37.21
N LYS A 233 26.08 5.94 36.02
CA LYS A 233 26.61 7.28 35.69
C LYS A 233 26.04 8.36 36.61
N MET A 234 24.76 8.28 36.95
CA MET A 234 24.10 9.21 37.85
C MET A 234 24.63 9.06 39.28
N ILE A 235 24.82 7.84 39.78
CA ILE A 235 25.49 7.55 41.07
C ILE A 235 26.86 8.24 41.14
N ASN A 236 27.68 8.14 40.08
CA ASN A 236 28.98 8.81 40.04
C ASN A 236 28.84 10.34 40.12
N ARG A 237 27.91 10.92 39.35
CA ARG A 237 27.63 12.38 39.38
C ARG A 237 27.15 12.86 40.74
N LEU A 238 26.30 12.08 41.42
CA LEU A 238 25.88 12.38 42.79
C LEU A 238 27.06 12.33 43.75
N SER A 239 27.89 11.28 43.68
CA SER A 239 29.09 11.15 44.51
C SER A 239 30.03 12.34 44.34
N GLU A 240 30.27 12.80 43.10
CA GLU A 240 31.07 14.00 42.82
C GLU A 240 30.40 15.28 43.33
N SER A 241 29.09 15.43 43.14
CA SER A 241 28.34 16.63 43.58
C SER A 241 28.31 16.77 45.11
N LEU A 242 28.35 15.63 45.81
CA LEU A 242 28.41 15.53 47.27
C LEU A 242 29.81 15.77 47.84
N LYS A 243 30.87 15.73 47.01
CA LYS A 243 32.23 16.09 47.43
C LYS A 243 32.38 17.61 47.46
N GLY A 244 32.23 18.20 48.65
CA GLY A 244 32.46 19.61 48.92
C GLY A 244 31.39 20.24 49.82
N GLU A 245 31.44 21.55 50.01
CA GLU A 245 30.43 22.26 50.80
C GLU A 245 29.07 22.25 50.09
N ILE A 246 28.02 21.99 50.88
CA ILE A 246 26.64 21.87 50.43
C ILE A 246 25.96 23.22 50.60
N THR A 247 25.89 23.97 49.50
CA THR A 247 25.14 25.23 49.44
C THR A 247 23.63 24.97 49.31
N PRO A 248 22.77 25.93 49.67
CA PRO A 248 21.30 25.80 49.53
C PRO A 248 20.85 25.50 48.09
N GLU A 249 21.53 26.08 47.09
CA GLU A 249 21.27 25.81 45.67
C GLU A 249 21.66 24.39 45.25
N LYS A 250 22.80 23.88 45.75
CA LYS A 250 23.20 22.48 45.57
C LYS A 250 22.23 21.51 46.22
N LYS A 251 21.63 21.87 47.37
CA LYS A 251 20.64 21.04 48.07
C LYS A 251 19.41 20.77 47.19
N LYS A 252 18.93 21.79 46.47
CA LYS A 252 17.82 21.65 45.51
C LYS A 252 18.20 20.76 44.31
N LEU A 253 19.34 21.01 43.69
CA LEU A 253 19.84 20.20 42.56
C LEU A 253 20.08 18.74 42.96
N LEU A 254 20.58 18.52 44.17
CA LEU A 254 20.77 17.20 44.76
C LEU A 254 19.43 16.48 44.95
N SER A 255 18.41 17.18 45.46
CA SER A 255 17.05 16.63 45.55
C SER A 255 16.51 16.20 44.18
N ASP A 256 16.64 17.04 43.16
CA ASP A 256 16.17 16.71 41.80
C ASP A 256 16.90 15.49 41.22
N LEU A 257 18.22 15.41 41.43
CA LEU A 257 19.03 14.26 41.00
C LEU A 257 18.66 12.97 41.75
N LEU A 258 18.38 13.07 43.05
CA LEU A 258 17.93 11.93 43.86
C LEU A 258 16.57 11.40 43.38
N ASP A 259 15.66 12.29 42.96
CA ASP A 259 14.37 11.91 42.39
C ASP A 259 14.52 11.14 41.08
N ILE A 260 15.35 11.64 40.16
CA ILE A 260 15.61 10.96 38.89
C ILE A 260 16.31 9.62 39.13
N LEU A 261 17.24 9.56 40.09
CA LEU A 261 17.94 8.32 40.42
C LEU A 261 16.98 7.29 41.00
N MET A 262 16.10 7.70 41.91
CA MET A 262 15.12 6.82 42.56
C MET A 262 14.15 6.20 41.55
N ASP A 263 13.69 6.96 40.56
CA ASP A 263 12.88 6.44 39.44
C ASP A 263 13.65 5.39 38.60
N LYS A 264 14.93 5.66 38.29
CA LYS A 264 15.76 4.77 37.45
C LYS A 264 16.18 3.47 38.13
N ILE A 265 16.29 3.46 39.45
CA ILE A 265 16.74 2.29 40.22
C ILE A 265 15.59 1.50 40.84
N ALA A 266 14.35 1.99 40.79
CA ALA A 266 13.19 1.36 41.41
C ALA A 266 12.99 -0.11 40.99
N ASP A 267 13.30 -0.43 39.73
CA ASP A 267 13.16 -1.77 39.17
C ASP A 267 14.47 -2.59 39.16
N ILE A 268 15.52 -2.12 39.85
CA ILE A 268 16.83 -2.78 39.91
C ILE A 268 17.03 -3.37 41.31
N PRO A 269 16.80 -4.68 41.52
CA PRO A 269 16.89 -5.31 42.85
C PRO A 269 18.24 -5.12 43.53
N GLU A 270 19.33 -5.02 42.75
CA GLU A 270 20.67 -4.78 43.29
C GLU A 270 20.84 -3.39 43.90
N MET A 271 19.90 -2.47 43.70
CA MET A 271 19.93 -1.08 44.14
C MET A 271 18.97 -0.78 45.32
N ASP A 272 18.28 -1.78 45.88
CA ASP A 272 17.33 -1.60 47.00
C ASP A 272 17.95 -0.89 48.20
N TYR A 273 19.16 -1.27 48.60
CA TYR A 273 19.89 -0.62 49.71
C TYR A 273 20.15 0.86 49.43
N LEU A 274 20.49 1.21 48.18
CA LEU A 274 20.72 2.59 47.78
C LEU A 274 19.40 3.37 47.73
N SER A 275 18.33 2.76 47.21
CA SER A 275 16.98 3.33 47.18
C SER A 275 16.49 3.68 48.58
N GLN A 276 16.68 2.78 49.55
CA GLN A 276 16.36 3.02 50.95
C GLN A 276 17.14 4.22 51.52
N LYS A 277 18.46 4.27 51.29
CA LYS A 277 19.30 5.37 51.77
C LYS A 277 18.97 6.71 51.12
N ILE A 278 18.56 6.72 49.84
CA ILE A 278 18.05 7.91 49.15
C ILE A 278 16.73 8.38 49.79
N ALA A 279 15.79 7.46 50.05
CA ALA A 279 14.52 7.78 50.68
C ALA A 279 14.69 8.34 52.10
N GLU A 280 15.60 7.76 52.89
CA GLU A 280 15.97 8.24 54.22
C GLU A 280 16.55 9.67 54.16
N ALA A 281 17.48 9.93 53.23
CA ALA A 281 18.06 11.26 53.05
C ALA A 281 17.05 12.33 52.58
N LYS A 282 16.00 11.94 51.86
CA LYS A 282 14.91 12.87 51.51
C LYS A 282 13.97 13.14 52.68
N GLN A 283 13.66 12.13 53.50
CA GLN A 283 12.76 12.29 54.66
C GLN A 283 13.33 13.23 55.73
N THR A 284 14.65 13.25 55.88
CA THR A 284 15.38 14.09 56.83
C THR A 284 15.71 15.49 56.28
N ASP A 285 15.11 15.89 55.16
CA ASP A 285 15.44 17.12 54.42
C ASP A 285 16.97 17.27 54.23
N LEU A 286 17.65 16.20 53.81
CA LEU A 286 19.09 16.19 53.57
C LEU A 286 19.89 16.74 54.78
N SER A 287 19.58 16.24 55.98
CA SER A 287 20.37 16.52 57.18
C SER A 287 21.83 16.07 57.01
N GLU A 288 22.77 16.72 57.71
CA GLU A 288 24.20 16.36 57.60
C GLU A 288 24.48 14.88 57.88
N GLU A 289 23.76 14.28 58.84
CA GLU A 289 23.87 12.85 59.17
C GLU A 289 23.45 11.96 57.99
N SER A 290 22.28 12.24 57.42
CA SER A 290 21.72 11.47 56.30
C SER A 290 22.53 11.61 55.01
N ILE A 291 23.10 12.80 54.79
CA ILE A 291 24.04 13.04 53.69
C ILE A 291 25.31 12.22 53.89
N ARG A 292 25.86 12.15 55.11
CA ARG A 292 27.06 11.34 55.40
C ARG A 292 26.80 9.86 55.16
N GLU A 293 25.63 9.35 55.54
CA GLU A 293 25.25 7.97 55.26
C GLU A 293 25.06 7.71 53.76
N LEU A 294 24.43 8.64 53.05
CA LEU A 294 24.26 8.56 51.60
C LEU A 294 25.61 8.58 50.87
N ILE A 295 26.54 9.45 51.29
CA ILE A 295 27.92 9.47 50.78
C ILE A 295 28.58 8.12 51.03
N LYS A 296 28.50 7.56 52.23
CA LYS A 296 29.05 6.22 52.52
C LYS A 296 28.44 5.14 51.62
N ALA A 297 27.13 5.17 51.39
CA ALA A 297 26.45 4.21 50.52
C ALA A 297 26.90 4.35 49.05
N LEU A 298 27.11 5.58 48.57
CA LEU A 298 27.62 5.87 47.23
C LEU A 298 29.11 5.54 47.08
N GLU A 299 29.93 5.80 48.10
CA GLU A 299 31.38 5.51 48.12
C GLU A 299 31.68 4.02 48.24
N THR A 300 30.86 3.26 48.97
CA THR A 300 30.95 1.79 49.02
C THR A 300 30.80 1.17 47.61
N ARG A 301 30.08 1.90 46.73
CA ARG A 301 29.89 1.57 45.32
C ARG A 301 30.75 2.41 44.37
N GLY A 302 31.71 3.17 44.91
CA GLY A 302 32.53 4.12 44.19
C GLY A 302 33.09 3.54 42.91
N ILE A 303 32.79 4.20 41.80
CA ILE A 303 33.11 3.75 40.45
C ILE A 303 34.50 4.29 40.11
N SER A 304 35.42 3.41 39.73
CA SER A 304 36.77 3.84 39.30
C SER A 304 36.69 4.65 38.00
N THR A 305 37.70 5.48 37.73
CA THR A 305 37.83 6.15 36.41
C THR A 305 37.90 5.14 35.27
N VAL A 306 38.50 3.96 35.52
CA VAL A 306 38.56 2.84 34.57
C VAL A 306 37.15 2.29 34.30
N ASP A 307 36.34 2.15 35.34
CA ASP A 307 34.94 1.73 35.21
C ASP A 307 34.13 2.77 34.40
N MET A 308 34.30 4.07 34.67
CA MET A 308 33.56 5.11 33.93
C MET A 308 33.92 5.14 32.45
N ASN A 309 35.19 4.94 32.08
CA ASN A 309 35.59 4.86 30.68
C ASN A 309 34.96 3.64 29.97
N ALA A 310 34.94 2.48 30.63
CA ALA A 310 34.28 1.28 30.14
C ALA A 310 32.77 1.50 29.95
N ILE A 311 32.11 2.04 30.98
CA ILE A 311 30.68 2.34 30.99
C ILE A 311 30.33 3.38 29.92
N GLN A 312 31.17 4.38 29.71
CA GLN A 312 30.96 5.39 28.67
C GLN A 312 31.02 4.77 27.27
N LYS A 313 32.05 3.95 26.98
CA LYS A 313 32.18 3.25 25.69
C LYS A 313 30.98 2.34 25.41
N LEU A 314 30.53 1.59 26.41
CA LEU A 314 29.35 0.72 26.29
C LEU A 314 28.06 1.53 26.07
N SER A 315 27.89 2.62 26.82
CA SER A 315 26.75 3.53 26.69
C SER A 315 26.62 4.10 25.28
N ASP A 316 27.73 4.53 24.68
CA ASP A 316 27.75 5.13 23.35
C ASP A 316 27.31 4.11 22.29
N GLN A 317 27.75 2.87 22.44
CA GLN A 317 27.37 1.77 21.53
C GLN A 317 25.93 1.33 21.70
N LEU A 318 25.41 1.29 22.93
CA LEU A 318 23.99 1.01 23.16
C LEU A 318 23.10 2.14 22.63
N ALA A 319 23.51 3.40 22.81
CA ALA A 319 22.81 4.55 22.25
C ALA A 319 22.78 4.51 20.72
N LYS A 320 23.94 4.22 20.09
CA LYS A 320 24.04 4.00 18.65
C LYS A 320 23.16 2.85 18.18
N GLY A 321 23.17 1.71 18.89
CA GLY A 321 22.32 0.57 18.59
C GLY A 321 20.83 0.89 18.66
N LYS A 322 20.38 1.65 19.67
CA LYS A 322 18.99 2.16 19.74
C LYS A 322 18.65 3.05 18.56
N GLN A 323 19.56 3.94 18.17
CA GLN A 323 19.39 4.83 17.03
C GLN A 323 19.33 4.05 15.71
N ASP A 324 20.24 3.10 15.48
CA ASP A 324 20.29 2.26 14.28
C ASP A 324 19.02 1.41 14.16
N LEU A 325 18.51 0.86 15.25
CA LEU A 325 17.22 0.15 15.28
C LEU A 325 16.03 1.09 15.01
N ALA A 326 16.08 2.32 15.51
CA ALA A 326 15.04 3.32 15.26
C ALA A 326 15.01 3.75 13.78
N GLN A 327 16.18 4.06 13.20
CA GLN A 327 16.34 4.52 11.82
C GLN A 327 16.19 3.38 10.80
N GLY A 328 16.62 2.18 11.13
CA GLY A 328 16.66 1.01 10.26
C GLY A 328 15.31 0.61 9.66
N THR A 329 14.20 0.93 10.33
CA THR A 329 12.85 0.70 9.80
C THR A 329 12.52 1.61 8.62
N LEU A 330 13.00 2.86 8.64
CA LEU A 330 12.77 3.81 7.54
C LEU A 330 13.63 3.44 6.33
N THR A 331 14.87 3.00 6.56
CA THR A 331 15.78 2.58 5.50
C THR A 331 15.35 1.25 4.88
N ALA A 332 15.02 0.23 5.68
CA ALA A 332 14.57 -1.06 5.17
C ALA A 332 13.27 -0.97 4.34
N PHE A 333 12.35 -0.05 4.67
CA PHE A 333 11.17 0.24 3.85
C PHE A 333 11.53 0.92 2.51
N ARG A 334 12.58 1.75 2.50
CA ARG A 334 13.09 2.42 1.30
C ARG A 334 13.86 1.46 0.39
N THR A 335 14.74 0.61 0.92
CA THR A 335 15.51 -0.35 0.11
C THR A 335 14.66 -1.51 -0.41
N SER A 336 13.63 -1.95 0.32
CA SER A 336 12.68 -2.96 -0.22
C SER A 336 11.74 -2.40 -1.30
N SER A 337 11.72 -1.08 -1.51
CA SER A 337 11.06 -0.43 -2.65
C SER A 337 12.04 -0.15 -3.82
N VAL A 338 13.33 -0.45 -3.65
CA VAL A 338 14.40 -0.21 -4.63
C VAL A 338 15.26 -1.47 -4.76
N GLU A 339 14.64 -2.59 -5.13
CA GLU A 339 15.34 -3.64 -5.88
C GLU A 339 15.32 -3.25 -7.37
N GLY A 340 15.96 -2.13 -7.66
CA GLY A 340 16.22 -1.61 -8.99
C GLY A 340 17.55 -0.88 -8.91
N LYS A 341 18.59 -1.48 -9.50
CA LYS A 341 19.97 -0.98 -9.51
C LYS A 341 20.01 0.54 -9.71
N GLY A 342 20.55 1.24 -8.72
CA GLY A 342 20.81 2.67 -8.77
C GLY A 342 21.61 3.06 -7.53
N GLU A 343 22.91 3.22 -7.73
CA GLU A 343 23.86 3.82 -6.80
C GLU A 343 23.32 5.18 -6.33
N VAL A 344 23.15 5.37 -5.02
CA VAL A 344 22.74 6.68 -4.48
C VAL A 344 23.91 7.26 -3.71
N GLU A 345 24.60 8.14 -4.41
CA GLU A 345 25.51 9.12 -3.85
C GLU A 345 24.73 10.05 -2.90
N SER A 346 25.37 10.33 -1.76
CA SER A 346 24.86 11.24 -0.73
C SER A 346 24.64 12.65 -1.28
N LEU A 347 23.66 13.40 -0.76
CA LEU A 347 23.69 14.86 -0.49
C LEU A 347 22.28 15.28 0.02
N LYS A 348 22.09 15.65 1.30
CA LYS A 348 22.37 16.95 1.94
C LYS A 348 21.47 18.08 1.40
N GLY A 349 20.48 18.50 2.20
CA GLY A 349 19.78 19.78 2.01
C GLY A 349 18.31 19.78 2.44
N ILE A 350 18.04 20.25 3.66
CA ILE A 350 16.77 20.89 4.04
C ILE A 350 17.00 22.41 3.84
N PRO A 351 16.12 23.15 3.14
CA PRO A 351 15.13 24.05 3.78
C PRO A 351 13.77 24.04 3.02
N GLY A 352 12.61 24.43 3.55
CA GLY A 352 12.27 25.54 4.44
C GLY A 352 11.48 26.59 3.65
N VAL A 353 10.16 26.67 3.93
CA VAL A 353 9.18 27.79 3.80
C VAL A 353 9.49 29.01 2.91
N GLY A 354 8.61 29.25 1.93
CA GLY A 354 8.00 30.51 1.43
C GLY A 354 8.81 31.79 1.18
N ASP A 355 8.71 32.38 -0.03
CA ASP A 355 8.10 33.70 -0.32
C ASP A 355 8.30 34.10 -1.82
N GLY A 356 7.40 34.94 -2.37
CA GLY A 356 7.71 35.96 -3.40
C GLY A 356 7.89 35.62 -4.90
N THR A 357 6.90 36.01 -5.70
CA THR A 357 6.79 36.25 -7.18
C THR A 357 7.92 37.08 -7.86
N PRO A 358 7.89 37.42 -9.18
CA PRO A 358 7.64 36.66 -10.41
C PRO A 358 8.66 36.96 -11.57
N GLY A 359 8.72 36.08 -12.59
CA GLY A 359 9.00 36.44 -13.99
C GLY A 359 10.46 36.46 -14.50
N SER A 360 10.77 35.57 -15.45
CA SER A 360 11.29 35.96 -16.77
C SER A 360 11.18 34.78 -17.74
N GLU A 361 10.55 35.05 -18.89
CA GLU A 361 10.34 34.15 -20.02
C GLU A 361 11.65 33.61 -20.61
N SER A 362 11.65 32.36 -21.10
CA SER A 362 11.89 32.11 -22.53
C SER A 362 11.59 30.64 -22.91
N SER A 363 10.78 30.55 -23.96
CA SER A 363 10.38 29.43 -24.81
C SER A 363 11.33 28.23 -24.97
N ASN A 364 10.77 27.01 -24.98
CA ASN A 364 10.57 26.28 -26.24
C ASN A 364 9.70 25.02 -26.08
N GLU A 365 8.81 24.86 -27.06
CA GLU A 365 7.93 23.73 -27.28
C GLU A 365 8.68 22.40 -27.33
N LYS A 366 8.07 21.33 -26.82
CA LYS A 366 8.22 19.98 -27.38
C LYS A 366 7.00 19.12 -27.10
N GLU A 367 6.22 19.01 -28.17
CA GLU A 367 5.47 17.85 -28.65
C GLU A 367 5.33 16.61 -27.76
N LYS A 368 4.06 16.24 -27.57
CA LYS A 368 3.61 14.87 -27.37
C LYS A 368 4.23 13.96 -28.43
N SER A 369 4.90 12.90 -28.00
CA SER A 369 5.05 11.71 -28.83
C SER A 369 4.66 10.45 -28.07
N SER A 370 3.97 9.61 -28.81
CA SER A 370 3.23 8.43 -28.42
C SER A 370 4.17 7.26 -28.17
N ASP A 371 4.32 6.83 -26.92
CA ASP A 371 4.97 5.55 -26.61
C ASP A 371 3.98 4.41 -26.84
N ASN A 372 3.97 3.90 -28.07
CA ASN A 372 3.48 2.57 -28.41
C ASN A 372 4.30 2.05 -29.60
N LEU A 373 5.53 1.63 -29.33
CA LEU A 373 6.29 0.80 -30.26
C LEU A 373 6.43 -0.61 -29.68
N ILE A 374 5.80 -1.53 -30.39
CA ILE A 374 5.88 -2.97 -30.21
C ILE A 374 7.35 -3.39 -30.33
N ARG A 375 7.88 -4.01 -29.28
CA ARG A 375 9.21 -4.66 -29.27
C ARG A 375 9.29 -5.66 -30.42
N ARG A 376 10.26 -5.47 -31.29
CA ARG A 376 10.61 -6.38 -32.38
C ARG A 376 11.93 -7.06 -31.99
N ASP A 377 11.96 -8.39 -32.05
CA ASP A 377 13.12 -9.20 -31.65
C ASP A 377 14.36 -8.79 -32.45
N GLY A 378 15.38 -8.31 -31.74
CA GLY A 378 16.70 -7.99 -32.30
C GLY A 378 17.68 -9.13 -32.01
N TYR A 379 18.52 -9.45 -32.98
CA TYR A 379 19.64 -10.37 -32.82
C TYR A 379 20.77 -9.71 -32.02
N GLU A 380 21.30 -10.39 -31.01
CA GLU A 380 22.50 -9.94 -30.29
C GLU A 380 23.74 -10.13 -31.18
N ALA A 381 24.53 -9.06 -31.35
CA ALA A 381 25.86 -9.12 -31.92
C ALA A 381 26.87 -8.75 -30.83
N GLU A 382 27.76 -9.68 -30.49
CA GLU A 382 28.85 -9.44 -29.56
C GLU A 382 30.01 -8.72 -30.26
N LEU A 383 30.35 -7.52 -29.81
CA LEU A 383 31.53 -6.78 -30.24
C LEU A 383 32.63 -6.93 -29.18
N ASN A 384 33.75 -7.52 -29.57
CA ASN A 384 34.93 -7.64 -28.70
C ASN A 384 35.69 -6.29 -28.62
N GLY A 385 35.70 -5.69 -27.42
CA GLY A 385 36.51 -4.51 -27.11
C GLY A 385 37.92 -4.87 -26.63
N LYS A 386 38.94 -4.11 -27.07
CA LYS A 386 40.31 -4.21 -26.51
C LYS A 386 40.51 -3.15 -25.42
N ILE A 387 41.00 -3.61 -24.26
CA ILE A 387 41.26 -2.76 -23.09
C ILE A 387 42.70 -2.23 -23.17
N SER A 388 42.90 -0.92 -22.97
CA SER A 388 44.23 -0.31 -22.82
C SER A 388 44.75 -0.48 -21.38
N PRO A 389 46.07 -0.62 -21.14
CA PRO A 389 46.65 -0.94 -19.82
C PRO A 389 46.36 0.07 -18.68
N LYS A 390 45.72 1.22 -18.97
CA LYS A 390 45.31 2.23 -17.96
C LYS A 390 43.80 2.31 -17.72
N GLY A 391 43.01 1.34 -18.17
CA GLY A 391 41.61 1.19 -17.74
C GLY A 391 40.62 2.23 -18.27
N ALA A 392 40.97 3.02 -19.29
CA ALA A 392 40.02 3.90 -19.96
C ALA A 392 39.40 3.22 -21.20
N ILE A 393 38.07 3.28 -21.30
CA ILE A 393 37.27 2.75 -22.41
C ILE A 393 37.10 3.88 -23.43
N THR A 394 37.74 3.79 -24.60
CA THR A 394 37.47 4.74 -25.70
C THR A 394 36.18 4.31 -26.39
N LYS A 395 35.11 5.11 -26.27
CA LYS A 395 33.90 4.93 -27.07
C LYS A 395 34.12 5.56 -28.43
N THR A 396 34.15 4.76 -29.49
CA THR A 396 34.10 5.27 -30.87
C THR A 396 32.65 5.24 -31.30
N GLU A 397 32.03 6.41 -31.43
CA GLU A 397 30.69 6.55 -32.00
C GLU A 397 30.85 6.62 -33.52
N THR A 398 30.32 5.63 -34.24
CA THR A 398 30.27 5.65 -35.70
C THR A 398 28.84 5.94 -36.12
N GLU A 399 28.62 7.15 -36.62
CA GLU A 399 27.37 7.53 -37.25
C GLU A 399 27.32 6.89 -38.64
N VAL A 400 26.43 5.92 -38.82
CA VAL A 400 26.16 5.31 -40.13
C VAL A 400 24.88 5.94 -40.67
N GLU A 401 24.99 6.71 -41.76
CA GLU A 401 23.82 7.17 -42.51
C GLU A 401 23.08 5.95 -43.10
N PRO A 402 21.78 5.77 -42.83
CA PRO A 402 21.03 4.68 -43.43
C PRO A 402 20.79 4.97 -44.92
N GLU A 403 21.32 4.11 -45.79
CA GLU A 403 20.93 4.09 -47.20
C GLU A 403 19.41 3.90 -47.32
N LYS A 404 18.76 4.74 -48.13
CA LYS A 404 17.34 4.63 -48.48
C LYS A 404 17.10 3.36 -49.30
N SER A 405 16.93 2.23 -48.63
CA SER A 405 16.37 1.03 -49.24
C SER A 405 14.85 1.02 -49.07
N VAL A 406 14.14 0.96 -50.20
CA VAL A 406 12.67 0.88 -50.22
C VAL A 406 12.27 -0.52 -49.78
N SER A 407 11.76 -0.64 -48.56
CA SER A 407 11.23 -1.89 -48.02
C SER A 407 9.84 -2.17 -48.61
N VAL A 408 9.79 -2.91 -49.72
CA VAL A 408 8.52 -3.38 -50.31
C VAL A 408 8.12 -4.67 -49.58
N VAL A 409 7.13 -4.58 -48.69
CA VAL A 409 6.50 -5.75 -48.07
C VAL A 409 5.43 -6.27 -49.04
N PRO A 410 5.53 -7.51 -49.55
CA PRO A 410 4.58 -8.02 -50.54
C PRO A 410 3.28 -8.48 -49.87
N TYR A 411 2.28 -7.59 -49.83
CA TYR A 411 0.96 -7.85 -49.23
C TYR A 411 0.20 -8.99 -49.91
N GLU A 412 0.33 -9.17 -51.24
CA GLU A 412 -0.32 -10.24 -52.01
C GLU A 412 -0.06 -11.64 -51.44
N ASN A 413 1.19 -11.93 -51.08
CA ASN A 413 1.60 -13.27 -50.63
C ASN A 413 1.12 -13.58 -49.21
N LEU A 414 0.95 -12.56 -48.37
CA LEU A 414 0.39 -12.74 -47.02
C LEU A 414 -1.09 -13.06 -47.08
N TYR A 415 -1.86 -12.36 -47.92
CA TYR A 415 -3.31 -12.55 -48.03
C TYR A 415 -3.68 -13.98 -48.44
N MET A 416 -2.97 -14.53 -49.43
CA MET A 416 -3.20 -15.90 -49.90
C MET A 416 -2.91 -16.95 -48.82
N LYS A 417 -1.90 -16.72 -47.97
CA LYS A 417 -1.52 -17.65 -46.90
C LYS A 417 -2.53 -17.67 -45.76
N TYR A 418 -3.13 -16.52 -45.41
CA TYR A 418 -4.19 -16.43 -44.40
C TYR A 418 -5.52 -16.97 -44.90
N ARG A 419 -5.82 -16.84 -46.18
CA ARG A 419 -7.05 -17.41 -46.77
C ARG A 419 -7.05 -18.93 -46.71
N THR A 420 -5.97 -19.58 -47.15
CA THR A 420 -5.88 -21.04 -47.16
C THR A 420 -5.95 -21.62 -45.75
N SER A 421 -5.31 -20.99 -44.76
CA SER A 421 -5.35 -21.45 -43.37
C SER A 421 -6.73 -21.24 -42.71
N ALA A 422 -7.43 -20.15 -43.06
CA ALA A 422 -8.80 -19.90 -42.62
C ALA A 422 -9.78 -20.93 -43.21
N ASP A 423 -9.70 -21.19 -44.53
CA ASP A 423 -10.56 -22.16 -45.21
C ASP A 423 -10.34 -23.58 -44.67
N GLU A 424 -9.07 -23.97 -44.42
CA GLU A 424 -8.73 -25.27 -43.86
C GLU A 424 -9.19 -25.42 -42.39
N THR A 425 -9.15 -24.33 -41.61
CA THR A 425 -9.66 -24.31 -40.23
C THR A 425 -11.19 -24.42 -40.22
N ILE A 426 -11.90 -23.72 -41.10
CA ILE A 426 -13.36 -23.80 -41.23
C ILE A 426 -13.78 -25.22 -41.63
N ALA A 427 -13.06 -25.86 -42.56
CA ALA A 427 -13.35 -27.22 -43.02
C ALA A 427 -13.13 -28.29 -41.93
N LYS A 428 -12.17 -28.08 -41.02
CA LYS A 428 -11.82 -29.05 -39.95
C LYS A 428 -12.53 -28.80 -38.62
N THR A 429 -13.16 -27.64 -38.42
CA THR A 429 -13.77 -27.32 -37.13
C THR A 429 -15.12 -28.01 -36.98
N THR A 430 -15.17 -29.02 -36.11
CA THR A 430 -16.44 -29.60 -35.67
C THR A 430 -17.20 -28.58 -34.82
N ILE A 431 -18.45 -28.26 -35.18
CA ILE A 431 -19.28 -27.27 -34.48
C ILE A 431 -19.31 -27.59 -32.97
N PRO A 432 -18.86 -26.68 -32.10
CA PRO A 432 -18.89 -26.88 -30.66
C PRO A 432 -20.32 -27.18 -30.19
N ILE A 433 -20.46 -28.11 -29.24
CA ILE A 433 -21.78 -28.65 -28.82
C ILE A 433 -22.78 -27.55 -28.45
N THR A 434 -22.31 -26.46 -27.82
CA THR A 434 -23.12 -25.29 -27.43
C THR A 434 -23.75 -24.53 -28.61
N TYR A 435 -23.21 -24.64 -29.81
CA TYR A 435 -23.74 -23.96 -31.01
C TYR A 435 -24.61 -24.86 -31.88
N ARG A 436 -24.60 -26.19 -31.67
CA ARG A 436 -25.37 -27.14 -32.50
C ARG A 436 -26.87 -26.91 -32.43
N GLU A 437 -27.42 -26.61 -31.25
CA GLU A 437 -28.86 -26.33 -31.10
C GLU A 437 -29.29 -25.03 -31.79
N LYS A 438 -28.44 -23.99 -31.76
CA LYS A 438 -28.71 -22.72 -32.44
C LYS A 438 -28.67 -22.87 -33.96
N VAL A 439 -27.67 -23.59 -34.47
CA VAL A 439 -27.56 -23.87 -35.91
C VAL A 439 -28.72 -24.75 -36.37
N LYS A 440 -29.07 -25.81 -35.62
CA LYS A 440 -30.21 -26.67 -35.92
C LYS A 440 -31.53 -25.89 -35.94
N SER A 441 -31.77 -25.05 -34.93
CA SER A 441 -32.98 -24.22 -34.86
C SER A 441 -33.10 -23.23 -36.02
N TYR A 442 -31.97 -22.65 -36.45
CA TYR A 442 -31.94 -21.76 -37.61
C TYR A 442 -32.33 -22.49 -38.91
N PHE A 443 -31.75 -23.67 -39.16
CA PHE A 443 -32.04 -24.44 -40.38
C PHE A 443 -33.44 -25.07 -40.38
N ASP A 444 -33.96 -25.46 -39.22
CA ASP A 444 -35.34 -25.94 -39.12
C ASP A 444 -36.36 -24.80 -39.33
N ALA A 445 -36.03 -23.56 -38.97
CA ALA A 445 -36.89 -22.40 -39.20
C ALA A 445 -37.01 -21.99 -40.68
N ILE A 446 -36.04 -22.34 -41.52
CA ILE A 446 -36.02 -21.98 -42.95
C ILE A 446 -36.39 -23.14 -43.87
N LYS A 447 -36.72 -24.32 -43.34
CA LYS A 447 -37.23 -25.42 -44.16
C LYS A 447 -38.58 -25.03 -44.76
N PRO A 448 -38.75 -25.11 -46.10
CA PRO A 448 -40.05 -24.85 -46.71
C PRO A 448 -41.05 -25.90 -46.22
N LYS A 449 -42.22 -25.45 -45.76
CA LYS A 449 -43.30 -26.34 -45.35
C LYS A 449 -43.80 -27.07 -46.59
N GLU A 450 -43.69 -28.40 -46.60
CA GLU A 450 -44.35 -29.22 -47.62
C GLU A 450 -45.85 -28.94 -47.56
N THR A 451 -46.35 -28.36 -48.64
CA THR A 451 -47.77 -28.17 -48.90
C THR A 451 -48.30 -29.54 -49.32
N ARG A 452 -49.25 -30.06 -48.53
CA ARG A 452 -49.99 -31.28 -48.86
C ARG A 452 -51.30 -30.91 -49.52
#